data_AF-A0A967I473-F1
#
_entry.id   AF-A0A967I473-F1
#
_cell.length_a   1.000
_cell.length_b   1.000
_cell.length_c   1.000
_cell.angle_alpha   90.00
_cell.angle_beta   90.00
_cell.angle_gamma   90.00
#
_symmetry.space_group_name_H-M   'P 1'
#
loop_
_entity.id
_entity.type
_entity.pdbx_description
1 polymer ?
#
loop_
_entity_poly.entity_id
_entity_poly.type
_entity_poly.pdbx_seq_one_letter_code
_entity_poly.pdbx_strand_id
1 'polypeptide(L)'
;TTGEKVFSNYWPGSGADSNHPIKAFVYDNPTQTYVITSSASLTSEATARGHVFANANFAAGTSGSTTTGISSATLGVSTIATTAALHLRIIGIQDDPENQDFTAAGIPLIVRLNNCFGAPNGAIVAGTVANTGV
;
A
#
# COMPACT_ATOMS: atom_id res chain seq x y z
N THR A 1 -28.82 4.87 17.68
CA THR A 1 -27.38 4.84 18.02
C THR A 1 -27.26 4.22 19.40
N THR A 2 -26.77 2.99 19.52
CA THR A 2 -26.74 2.22 20.77
C THR A 2 -25.70 2.72 21.78
N GLY A 3 -25.03 3.85 21.53
CA GLY A 3 -23.96 4.38 22.38
C GLY A 3 -22.67 3.54 22.37
N GLU A 4 -22.63 2.50 21.54
CA GLU A 4 -21.52 1.55 21.50
C GLU A 4 -20.37 2.10 20.64
N LYS A 5 -19.15 1.91 21.15
CA LYS A 5 -17.92 2.25 20.44
C LYS A 5 -17.65 1.22 19.35
N VAL A 6 -17.72 1.65 18.10
CA VAL A 6 -17.40 0.82 16.93
C VAL A 6 -15.96 1.11 16.48
N PHE A 7 -15.18 0.05 16.22
CA PHE A 7 -13.90 0.15 15.53
C PHE A 7 -14.09 -0.27 14.07
N SER A 8 -13.74 0.61 13.13
CA SER A 8 -13.89 0.39 11.70
C SER A 8 -12.73 1.00 10.94
N ASN A 9 -12.36 0.37 9.82
CA ASN A 9 -11.36 0.89 8.87
C ASN A 9 -11.92 2.00 7.97
N TYR A 10 -13.23 2.20 7.96
CA TYR A 10 -13.90 3.24 7.19
C TYR A 10 -14.64 4.22 8.10
N TRP A 11 -14.45 5.51 7.83
CA TRP A 11 -15.19 6.61 8.45
C TRP A 11 -16.05 7.34 7.41
N PRO A 12 -17.39 7.42 7.59
CA PRO A 12 -18.29 8.06 6.62
C PRO A 12 -18.27 9.59 6.62
N GLY A 13 -17.47 10.24 7.48
CA GLY A 13 -17.36 11.69 7.54
C GLY A 13 -18.41 12.39 8.41
N SER A 14 -19.43 11.68 8.90
CA SER A 14 -20.51 12.22 9.74
C SER A 14 -21.08 11.16 10.68
N GLY A 15 -21.83 11.57 11.71
CA GLY A 15 -22.51 10.68 12.65
C GLY A 15 -21.75 10.38 13.95
N ALA A 16 -20.64 11.08 14.21
CA ALA A 16 -19.99 11.03 15.52
C ALA A 16 -20.82 11.80 16.55
N ASP A 17 -21.03 11.18 17.72
CA ASP A 17 -21.56 11.88 18.89
C ASP A 17 -20.49 12.87 19.40
N SER A 18 -20.88 14.13 19.61
CA SER A 18 -19.96 15.17 20.10
C SER A 18 -19.34 14.84 21.47
N ASN A 19 -20.01 14.00 22.28
CA ASN A 19 -19.47 13.53 23.56
C ASN A 19 -18.45 12.38 23.42
N HIS A 20 -18.36 11.77 22.24
CA HIS A 20 -17.50 10.62 21.95
C HIS A 20 -16.63 10.92 20.72
N PRO A 21 -15.49 11.62 20.89
CA PRO A 21 -14.65 12.05 19.78
C PRO A 21 -14.08 10.86 19.00
N ILE A 22 -13.88 11.08 17.70
CA ILE A 22 -13.26 10.12 16.78
C ILE A 22 -11.81 9.91 17.22
N LYS A 23 -11.39 8.64 17.29
CA LYS A 23 -9.99 8.25 17.56
C LYS A 23 -9.45 7.51 16.35
N ALA A 24 -8.33 7.97 15.82
CA ALA A 24 -7.62 7.33 14.72
C ALA A 24 -6.25 6.84 15.21
N PHE A 25 -5.83 5.67 14.72
CA PHE A 25 -4.47 5.17 14.91
C PHE A 25 -3.67 5.46 13.66
N VAL A 26 -2.48 6.05 13.83
CA VAL A 26 -1.56 6.36 12.74
C VAL A 26 -0.36 5.44 12.86
N TYR A 27 -0.06 4.73 11.78
CA TYR A 27 1.18 3.97 11.64
C TYR A 27 2.22 4.89 10.98
N ASP A 28 3.23 5.30 11.73
CA ASP A 28 4.24 6.28 11.32
C ASP A 28 5.63 5.68 11.10
N ASN A 29 5.79 4.36 11.32
CA ASN A 29 7.08 3.71 11.15
C ASN A 29 7.53 3.75 9.67
N PRO A 30 8.67 4.40 9.34
CA PRO A 30 9.14 4.54 7.97
C PRO A 30 9.67 3.24 7.35
N THR A 31 9.82 2.19 8.17
CA THR A 31 10.25 0.85 7.76
C THR A 31 9.11 -0.16 7.72
N GLN A 32 7.87 0.28 7.92
CA GLN A 32 6.68 -0.57 7.85
C GLN A 32 6.56 -1.22 6.46
N THR A 33 6.28 -2.52 6.44
CA THR A 33 5.97 -3.28 5.23
C THR A 33 4.46 -3.45 5.08
N TYR A 34 4.00 -3.45 3.83
CA TYR A 34 2.59 -3.58 3.45
C TYR A 34 2.43 -4.71 2.44
N VAL A 35 1.24 -5.30 2.40
CA VAL A 35 0.87 -6.24 1.35
C VAL A 35 0.05 -5.51 0.29
N ILE A 36 0.39 -5.70 -0.97
CA ILE A 36 -0.33 -5.17 -2.12
C ILE A 36 -0.46 -6.25 -3.21
N THR A 37 -1.56 -6.26 -3.95
CA THR A 37 -1.76 -7.22 -5.02
C THR A 37 -1.21 -6.73 -6.36
N SER A 38 -0.73 -7.63 -7.21
CA SER A 38 -0.31 -7.30 -8.58
C SER A 38 -1.49 -6.81 -9.43
N SER A 39 -1.28 -5.77 -10.25
CA SER A 39 -2.29 -5.28 -11.19
C SER A 39 -2.45 -6.14 -12.44
N ALA A 40 -1.52 -7.06 -12.68
CA ALA A 40 -1.46 -7.91 -13.86
C ALA A 40 -0.64 -9.20 -13.57
N SER A 41 -0.53 -10.07 -14.58
CA SER A 41 0.32 -11.25 -14.55
C SER A 41 1.78 -10.92 -14.27
N LEU A 42 2.40 -11.68 -13.37
CA LEU A 42 3.85 -11.69 -13.16
C LEU A 42 4.55 -12.76 -14.01
N THR A 43 3.82 -13.44 -14.91
CA THR A 43 4.22 -14.54 -15.79
C THR A 43 4.62 -15.84 -15.09
N SER A 44 5.48 -15.79 -14.07
CA SER A 44 5.94 -16.93 -13.30
C SER A 44 6.47 -16.49 -11.93
N GLU A 45 6.59 -17.43 -11.00
CA GLU A 45 7.24 -17.19 -9.71
C GLU A 45 8.69 -16.72 -9.88
N ALA A 46 9.43 -17.31 -10.83
CA ALA A 46 10.82 -16.93 -11.10
C ALA A 46 10.94 -15.47 -11.53
N THR A 47 10.05 -15.00 -12.40
CA THR A 47 9.98 -13.59 -12.85
C THR A 47 9.63 -12.68 -11.67
N ALA A 48 8.61 -13.05 -10.87
CA ALA A 48 8.20 -12.30 -9.69
C ALA A 48 9.36 -12.15 -8.69
N ARG A 49 10.12 -13.23 -8.46
CA ARG A 49 11.30 -13.20 -7.58
C ARG A 49 12.43 -12.35 -8.17
N GLY A 50 12.56 -12.30 -9.49
CA GLY A 50 13.49 -11.41 -10.19
C GLY A 50 13.18 -9.91 -10.00
N HIS A 51 11.94 -9.57 -9.65
CA HIS A 51 11.53 -8.19 -9.36
C HIS A 51 11.75 -7.78 -7.89
N VAL A 52 12.20 -8.69 -7.02
CA VAL A 52 12.57 -8.34 -5.65
C VAL A 52 13.69 -7.29 -5.68
N PHE A 53 13.53 -6.25 -4.86
CA PHE A 53 14.35 -5.03 -4.82
C PHE A 53 14.16 -4.04 -5.97
N ALA A 54 13.33 -4.34 -6.98
CA ALA A 54 12.89 -3.34 -7.94
C ALA A 54 11.86 -2.38 -7.31
N ASN A 55 11.66 -1.24 -7.97
CA ASN A 55 10.64 -0.28 -7.60
C ASN A 55 9.46 -0.34 -8.58
N ALA A 56 8.28 0.08 -8.13
CA ALA A 56 7.05 0.14 -8.91
C ALA A 56 6.19 1.33 -8.49
N ASN A 57 5.25 1.73 -9.35
CA ASN A 57 4.21 2.67 -8.98
C ASN A 57 2.90 1.93 -8.65
N PHE A 58 1.98 2.65 -8.04
CA PHE A 58 0.58 2.24 -7.95
C PHE A 58 -0.06 2.25 -9.35
N ALA A 59 -0.82 1.22 -9.69
CA ALA A 59 -1.66 1.21 -10.90
C ALA A 59 -3.03 1.88 -10.66
N ALA A 60 -3.50 1.80 -9.42
CA ALA A 60 -4.73 2.39 -8.91
C ALA A 60 -4.52 2.83 -7.45
N GLY A 61 -5.49 3.53 -6.86
CA GLY A 61 -5.38 3.94 -5.45
C GLY A 61 -6.20 5.16 -5.06
N THR A 62 -6.91 5.78 -6.01
CA THR A 62 -7.81 6.92 -5.73
C THR A 62 -9.18 6.49 -5.20
N SER A 63 -9.45 5.20 -5.08
CA SER A 63 -10.73 4.64 -4.64
C SER A 63 -10.54 3.52 -3.60
N GLY A 64 -11.61 3.13 -2.93
CA GLY A 64 -11.65 2.05 -1.95
C GLY A 64 -13.09 1.61 -1.64
N SER A 65 -13.22 0.56 -0.85
CA SER A 65 -14.54 0.04 -0.45
C SER A 65 -15.03 0.74 0.81
N THR A 66 -16.23 1.31 0.77
CA THR A 66 -16.92 1.86 1.97
C THR A 66 -17.43 0.76 2.90
N THR A 67 -17.46 -0.49 2.42
CA THR A 67 -17.91 -1.64 3.24
C THR A 67 -16.74 -2.25 4.01
N THR A 68 -15.59 -2.50 3.37
CA THR A 68 -14.44 -3.13 4.01
C THR A 68 -13.39 -2.12 4.50
N GLY A 69 -13.43 -0.88 4.02
CA GLY A 69 -12.41 0.14 4.28
C GLY A 69 -11.08 -0.10 3.57
N ILE A 70 -11.02 -1.07 2.65
CA ILE A 70 -9.79 -1.45 1.94
C ILE A 70 -9.62 -0.63 0.67
N SER A 71 -8.39 -0.20 0.40
CA SER A 71 -8.02 0.54 -0.82
C SER A 71 -8.10 -0.34 -2.06
N SER A 72 -8.40 0.27 -3.22
CA SER A 72 -8.30 -0.37 -4.55
C SER A 72 -6.87 -0.36 -5.12
N ALA A 73 -5.89 0.10 -4.33
CA ALA A 73 -4.51 0.22 -4.79
C ALA A 73 -3.89 -1.13 -5.13
N THR A 74 -3.28 -1.20 -6.31
CA THR A 74 -2.55 -2.39 -6.80
C THR A 74 -1.17 -1.98 -7.30
N LEU A 75 -0.24 -2.93 -7.30
CA LEU A 75 1.12 -2.73 -7.80
C LEU A 75 1.13 -2.78 -9.34
N GLY A 76 1.55 -1.69 -9.98
CA GLY A 76 1.63 -1.59 -11.43
C GLY A 76 2.75 -2.44 -12.01
N VAL A 77 2.42 -3.64 -12.47
CA VAL A 77 3.40 -4.60 -13.03
C VAL A 77 4.15 -4.02 -14.24
N SER A 78 3.48 -3.22 -15.08
CA SER A 78 4.10 -2.53 -16.22
C SER A 78 5.08 -1.41 -15.84
N THR A 79 5.06 -0.98 -14.57
CA THR A 79 5.90 0.12 -14.08
C THR A 79 7.12 -0.37 -13.30
N ILE A 80 7.31 -1.69 -13.19
CA ILE A 80 8.42 -2.26 -12.45
C ILE A 80 9.74 -1.87 -13.13
N ALA A 81 10.58 -1.12 -12.42
CA ALA A 81 11.85 -0.66 -12.92
C ALA A 81 12.84 -0.44 -11.77
N THR A 82 14.11 -0.22 -12.12
CA THR A 82 15.15 0.19 -11.17
C THR A 82 15.13 1.71 -10.87
N THR A 83 14.20 2.44 -11.47
CA THR A 83 14.02 3.90 -11.31
C THR A 83 13.76 4.27 -9.84
N ALA A 84 14.55 5.20 -9.32
CA ALA A 84 14.46 5.63 -7.92
C ALA A 84 13.21 6.48 -7.60
N ALA A 85 12.54 7.05 -8.61
CA ALA A 85 11.38 7.93 -8.44
C ALA A 85 10.05 7.19 -8.16
N LEU A 86 10.05 5.86 -8.21
CA LEU A 86 8.85 5.05 -8.05
C LEU A 86 8.51 4.87 -6.57
N HIS A 87 7.21 4.90 -6.23
CA HIS A 87 6.73 5.03 -4.86
C HIS A 87 6.84 3.76 -4.01
N LEU A 88 6.87 2.58 -4.64
CA LEU A 88 6.89 1.28 -3.98
C LEU A 88 8.23 0.60 -4.22
N ARG A 89 8.77 -0.06 -3.20
CA ARG A 89 9.86 -1.02 -3.34
C ARG A 89 9.37 -2.40 -2.98
N ILE A 90 9.62 -3.36 -3.87
CA ILE A 90 9.28 -4.77 -3.66
C ILE A 90 10.33 -5.39 -2.75
N ILE A 91 9.90 -5.89 -1.59
CA ILE A 91 10.77 -6.55 -0.60
C ILE A 91 10.67 -8.07 -0.72
N GLY A 92 9.52 -8.57 -1.16
CA GLY A 92 9.30 -9.99 -1.36
C GLY A 92 7.92 -10.27 -1.96
N ILE A 93 7.65 -11.56 -2.13
CA ILE A 93 6.34 -12.09 -2.49
C ILE A 93 5.79 -12.72 -1.22
N GLN A 94 4.49 -12.58 -0.97
CA GLN A 94 3.86 -13.30 0.13
C GLN A 94 3.61 -14.74 -0.31
N ASP A 95 4.09 -15.70 0.48
CA ASP A 95 3.80 -17.11 0.27
C ASP A 95 2.36 -17.40 0.69
N ASP A 96 1.46 -17.47 -0.30
CA ASP A 96 0.07 -17.85 -0.11
C ASP A 96 -0.19 -19.18 -0.84
N PRO A 97 -0.41 -20.30 -0.12
CA PRO A 97 -0.68 -21.59 -0.73
C PRO A 97 -2.00 -21.64 -1.50
N GLU A 98 -2.94 -20.73 -1.22
CA GLU A 98 -4.25 -20.66 -1.88
C GLU A 98 -4.21 -19.79 -3.15
N ASN A 99 -3.16 -18.98 -3.33
CA ASN A 99 -3.04 -18.04 -4.44
C ASN A 99 -1.63 -17.99 -5.02
N GLN A 100 -1.33 -18.95 -5.89
CA GLN A 100 -0.04 -19.11 -6.58
C GLN A 100 -0.15 -18.94 -8.12
N ASP A 101 -1.24 -18.36 -8.62
CA ASP A 101 -1.41 -18.13 -10.05
C ASP A 101 -0.68 -16.86 -10.53
N PHE A 102 0.61 -17.01 -10.81
CA PHE A 102 1.43 -15.92 -11.35
C PHE A 102 1.05 -15.52 -12.79
N THR A 103 0.18 -16.29 -13.46
CA THR A 103 -0.29 -16.00 -14.81
C THR A 103 -1.45 -15.01 -14.83
N ALA A 104 -2.00 -14.65 -13.67
CA ALA A 104 -3.08 -13.68 -13.50
C ALA A 104 -2.68 -12.51 -12.59
N ALA A 105 -3.56 -11.49 -12.54
CA ALA A 105 -3.48 -10.43 -11.55
C ALA A 105 -3.90 -10.96 -10.16
N GLY A 106 -3.46 -10.29 -9.10
CA GLY A 106 -3.91 -10.62 -7.74
C GLY A 106 -2.88 -11.34 -6.88
N ILE A 107 -1.66 -11.54 -7.35
CA ILE A 107 -0.59 -12.11 -6.53
C ILE A 107 -0.22 -11.12 -5.42
N PRO A 108 -0.18 -11.54 -4.14
CA PRO A 108 0.21 -10.67 -3.03
C PRO A 108 1.74 -10.46 -2.99
N LEU A 109 2.17 -9.20 -3.01
CA LEU A 109 3.56 -8.79 -2.85
C LEU A 109 3.75 -7.99 -1.57
N ILE A 110 4.90 -8.17 -0.94
CA ILE A 110 5.33 -7.42 0.22
C ILE A 110 6.13 -6.22 -0.27
N VAL A 111 5.64 -5.01 0.03
CA VAL A 111 6.21 -3.75 -0.41
C VAL A 111 6.51 -2.82 0.77
N ARG A 112 7.46 -1.92 0.56
CA ARG A 112 7.70 -0.76 1.40
C ARG A 112 7.42 0.51 0.60
N LEU A 113 6.89 1.53 1.25
CA LEU A 113 6.78 2.86 0.67
C LEU A 113 8.17 3.53 0.66
N ASN A 114 8.60 4.03 -0.49
CA ASN A 114 9.91 4.67 -0.61
C ASN A 114 9.94 6.06 0.04
N ASN A 115 8.84 6.83 -0.07
CA ASN A 115 8.75 8.21 0.38
C ASN A 115 7.77 8.39 1.55
N CYS A 116 7.86 7.57 2.59
CA CYS A 116 7.15 7.84 3.84
C CYS A 116 7.81 9.00 4.62
N PHE A 117 7.02 9.71 5.42
CA PHE A 117 7.51 10.73 6.33
C PHE A 117 8.56 10.13 7.27
N GLY A 118 9.76 10.72 7.34
CA GLY A 118 10.88 10.20 8.14
C GLY A 118 11.71 9.08 7.51
N ALA A 119 11.51 8.74 6.22
CA ALA A 119 12.40 7.81 5.52
C ALA A 119 13.83 8.39 5.40
N PRO A 120 14.90 7.62 5.69
CA PRO A 120 16.28 8.08 5.49
C PRO A 120 16.60 8.35 4.02
N ASN A 121 15.86 7.71 3.12
CA ASN A 121 16.03 7.82 1.67
C ASN A 121 14.75 8.41 1.07
N GLY A 122 14.59 9.72 1.15
CA GLY A 122 13.63 10.41 0.28
C GLY A 122 14.17 10.39 -1.14
N ALA A 123 13.48 9.77 -2.09
CA ALA A 123 13.86 9.95 -3.49
C ALA A 123 13.62 11.41 -3.85
N ILE A 124 14.69 12.24 -3.80
CA ILE A 124 14.67 13.66 -4.18
C ILE A 124 14.12 13.89 -5.60
N VAL A 125 14.08 12.82 -6.40
CA VAL A 125 13.60 12.77 -7.79
C VAL A 125 12.08 12.54 -7.89
N ALA A 126 11.41 12.01 -6.86
CA ALA A 126 9.96 11.73 -6.90
C ALA A 126 9.08 12.96 -6.55
N GLY A 127 9.70 14.09 -6.20
CA GLY A 127 9.02 15.33 -5.77
C GLY A 127 9.58 15.85 -4.43
N THR A 128 9.09 17.03 -4.01
CA THR A 128 9.45 17.60 -2.69
C THR A 128 9.04 16.62 -1.60
N VAL A 129 10.04 16.04 -0.93
CA VAL A 129 9.81 15.19 0.24
C VAL A 129 9.09 16.01 1.31
N ALA A 130 8.08 15.44 1.96
CA ALA A 130 7.45 16.10 3.09
C ALA A 130 8.41 16.03 4.29
N ASN A 131 9.28 17.02 4.44
CA ASN A 131 10.20 17.14 5.60
C ASN A 131 9.54 17.85 6.78
N THR A 132 8.47 18.59 6.53
CA THR A 132 7.77 19.40 7.52
C THR A 132 6.39 18.82 7.71
N GLY A 133 6.08 18.38 8.94
CA GLY A 133 4.72 18.00 9.30
C GLY A 133 3.79 19.20 9.18
N VAL A 134 2.54 18.96 8.77
CA VAL A 134 1.45 19.95 8.86
C VAL A 134 1.01 20.13 10.30
#